data_AF-A0A1S3QF13-F1
#
_entry.id   AF-A0A1S3QF13-F1
#
_cell.length_a   1.000
_cell.length_b   1.000
_cell.length_c   1.000
_cell.angle_alpha   90.00
_cell.angle_beta   90.00
_cell.angle_gamma   90.00
#
_symmetry.space_group_name_H-M   'P 1'
#
loop_
_entity.id
_entity.type
_entity.pdbx_description
1 polymer ?
#
loop_
_entity_poly.entity_id
_entity_poly.type
_entity_poly.pdbx_seq_one_letter_code
_entity_poly.pdbx_strand_id
1 'polypeptide(L)'
;SSRTHGLPLKGSAPPWLLDMKYLSPLLLAYEDQLAEKDALLQASEEELRRFRGRVEEVVQENQKLHQDLKQTGGVNHKEWRQLQDQARLVLQENQLLIEQLEVQHTKAKESHGRHLTEVSKLCKQLMLLEAEKQKLEGELEVTRRELHTLQTEHLQARCSLENAVSWDEHHAIATKLKRQLEADSGRQQTELEDLQQKVTSLQTEKNSLLLDKTNLTADIRNLEAGLEASRHANRKAQQRIGLLKQQVDDSIEKEMRAHHYLSSIVALAEKTTQERDQLVYMASSLEHDKQGVISRIVDDTVRLGKLQEKVKVRQRQHHPDTLTLIPRQPSPSPDNHPRAPDNRPRAPDNRPRAPPTTIPEPPITIPEPPITIPEPPITISEPPTTIPEPPTTIPPPSHTLIPEASPDCQSCSWDPLPRLPLLGGVEFE
;
A
#
# COMPACT_ATOMS: atom_id res chain seq x y z
N SER A 1 117.92 -152.95 -21.90
CA SER A 1 119.12 -153.62 -21.38
C SER A 1 118.75 -154.79 -20.50
N SER A 2 118.85 -156.02 -21.02
CA SER A 2 118.96 -157.23 -20.19
C SER A 2 119.66 -158.30 -21.03
N ARG A 3 120.92 -158.53 -20.69
CA ARG A 3 121.81 -159.57 -21.22
C ARG A 3 121.18 -160.95 -20.96
N THR A 4 120.63 -161.60 -21.97
CA THR A 4 120.27 -163.02 -21.86
C THR A 4 121.47 -163.85 -22.32
N HIS A 5 122.27 -164.28 -21.35
CA HIS A 5 123.37 -165.22 -21.52
C HIS A 5 122.85 -166.48 -22.22
N GLY A 6 123.24 -166.67 -23.48
CA GLY A 6 122.94 -167.87 -24.26
C GLY A 6 123.71 -169.09 -23.77
N LEU A 7 123.18 -170.27 -24.08
CA LEU A 7 123.68 -171.59 -23.65
C LEU A 7 125.10 -171.90 -24.20
N PRO A 8 125.94 -172.66 -23.46
CA PRO A 8 127.35 -172.87 -23.80
C PRO A 8 127.58 -173.77 -25.04
N LEU A 9 128.59 -173.45 -25.86
CA LEU A 9 128.86 -174.07 -27.18
C LEU A 9 129.65 -175.41 -27.16
N LYS A 10 130.03 -175.98 -26.00
CA LYS A 10 130.63 -177.34 -25.91
C LYS A 10 130.41 -178.01 -24.54
N GLY A 11 129.84 -179.22 -24.54
CA GLY A 11 129.41 -180.00 -23.37
C GLY A 11 127.88 -180.21 -23.36
N SER A 12 127.39 -181.37 -22.89
CA SER A 12 125.96 -181.75 -23.00
C SER A 12 125.02 -180.70 -22.39
N ALA A 13 123.95 -180.35 -23.11
CA ALA A 13 123.02 -179.29 -22.74
C ALA A 13 122.33 -179.53 -21.37
N PRO A 14 121.99 -178.44 -20.63
CA PRO A 14 121.48 -178.54 -19.28
C PRO A 14 120.16 -179.33 -19.20
N PRO A 15 120.00 -180.22 -18.20
CA PRO A 15 118.88 -181.16 -18.14
C PRO A 15 117.50 -180.49 -18.15
N TRP A 16 117.33 -179.32 -17.51
CA TRP A 16 116.04 -178.62 -17.43
C TRP A 16 115.57 -178.01 -18.77
N LEU A 17 116.48 -177.86 -19.74
CA LEU A 17 116.14 -177.39 -21.08
C LEU A 17 115.76 -178.55 -22.01
N LEU A 18 116.30 -179.75 -21.74
CA LEU A 18 116.00 -180.98 -22.50
C LEU A 18 114.90 -181.83 -21.86
N ASP A 19 114.70 -181.69 -20.56
CA ASP A 19 113.70 -182.41 -19.79
C ASP A 19 112.37 -181.65 -19.87
N MET A 20 111.45 -182.23 -20.63
CA MET A 20 110.13 -181.67 -20.87
C MET A 20 109.33 -181.40 -19.61
N LYS A 21 109.69 -182.02 -18.47
CA LYS A 21 109.02 -181.81 -17.19
C LYS A 21 109.16 -180.37 -16.67
N TYR A 22 110.28 -179.69 -16.96
CA TYR A 22 110.53 -178.33 -16.47
C TYR A 22 110.27 -177.25 -17.51
N LEU A 23 110.36 -177.59 -18.80
CA LEU A 23 110.16 -176.63 -19.89
C LEU A 23 108.68 -176.32 -20.15
N SER A 24 107.79 -177.31 -20.00
CA SER A 24 106.36 -177.16 -20.32
C SER A 24 105.63 -176.11 -19.44
N PRO A 25 105.77 -176.08 -18.10
CA PRO A 25 105.11 -175.06 -17.28
C PRO A 25 105.62 -173.63 -17.53
N LEU A 26 106.90 -173.46 -17.87
CA LEU A 26 107.48 -172.15 -18.17
C LEU A 26 107.00 -171.63 -19.54
N LEU A 27 106.91 -172.51 -20.54
CA LEU A 27 106.33 -172.17 -21.84
C LEU A 27 104.86 -171.77 -21.69
N LEU A 28 104.06 -172.51 -20.90
CA LEU A 28 102.66 -172.17 -20.64
C LEU A 28 102.51 -170.81 -19.94
N ALA A 29 103.34 -170.52 -18.93
CA ALA A 29 103.31 -169.21 -18.27
C ALA A 29 103.74 -168.06 -19.20
N TYR A 30 104.65 -168.32 -20.15
CA TYR A 30 105.02 -167.36 -21.19
C TYR A 30 103.89 -167.16 -22.21
N GLU A 31 103.20 -168.23 -22.60
CA GLU A 31 102.02 -168.19 -23.46
C GLU A 31 100.87 -167.42 -22.79
N ASP A 32 100.63 -167.64 -21.49
CA ASP A 32 99.64 -166.89 -20.69
C ASP A 32 100.01 -165.40 -20.59
N GLN A 33 101.28 -165.08 -20.33
CA GLN A 33 101.75 -163.68 -20.32
C GLN A 33 101.67 -163.02 -21.69
N LEU A 34 101.93 -163.77 -22.77
CA LEU A 34 101.75 -163.30 -24.14
C LEU A 34 100.26 -163.01 -24.40
N ALA A 35 99.37 -163.93 -24.03
CA ALA A 35 97.93 -163.78 -24.18
C ALA A 35 97.37 -162.59 -23.39
N GLU A 36 97.82 -162.36 -22.14
CA GLU A 36 97.42 -161.20 -21.35
C GLU A 36 97.91 -159.89 -21.98
N LYS A 37 99.15 -159.87 -22.49
CA LYS A 37 99.69 -158.69 -23.19
C LYS A 37 98.97 -158.43 -24.50
N ASP A 38 98.61 -159.48 -25.24
CA ASP A 38 97.82 -159.36 -26.46
C ASP A 38 96.39 -158.85 -26.15
N ALA A 39 95.77 -159.31 -25.06
CA ALA A 39 94.47 -158.81 -24.61
C ALA A 39 94.51 -157.33 -24.19
N LEU A 40 95.55 -156.90 -23.46
CA LEU A 40 95.76 -155.49 -23.10
C LEU A 40 96.03 -154.62 -24.33
N LEU A 41 96.81 -155.12 -25.30
CA LEU A 41 97.04 -154.44 -26.57
C LEU A 41 95.71 -154.24 -27.32
N GLN A 42 94.90 -155.29 -27.46
CA GLN A 42 93.58 -155.19 -28.09
C GLN A 42 92.66 -154.17 -27.39
N ALA A 43 92.60 -154.18 -26.06
CA ALA A 43 91.81 -153.22 -25.30
C ALA A 43 92.28 -151.77 -25.52
N SER A 44 93.60 -151.53 -25.48
CA SER A 44 94.18 -150.20 -25.73
C SER A 44 93.94 -149.72 -27.17
N GLU A 45 94.00 -150.61 -28.15
CA GLU A 45 93.68 -150.30 -29.54
C GLU A 45 92.21 -149.94 -29.72
N GLU A 46 91.30 -150.65 -29.05
CA GLU A 46 89.88 -150.32 -29.06
C GLU A 46 89.59 -148.96 -28.42
N GLU A 47 90.23 -148.63 -27.30
CA GLU A 47 90.12 -147.30 -26.69
C GLU A 47 90.65 -146.20 -27.59
N LEU A 48 91.78 -146.44 -28.27
CA LEU A 48 92.31 -145.52 -29.28
C LEU A 48 91.34 -145.37 -30.47
N ARG A 49 90.68 -146.45 -30.90
CA ARG A 49 89.62 -146.37 -31.94
C ARG A 49 88.42 -145.55 -31.46
N ARG A 50 87.95 -145.75 -30.21
CA ARG A 50 86.84 -144.97 -29.63
C ARG A 50 87.21 -143.49 -29.47
N PHE A 51 88.41 -143.19 -28.99
CA PHE A 51 88.89 -141.82 -28.85
C PHE A 51 89.04 -141.15 -30.21
N ARG A 52 89.60 -141.85 -31.20
CA ARG A 52 89.68 -141.38 -32.59
C ARG A 52 88.29 -141.02 -33.13
N GLY A 53 87.30 -141.88 -32.94
CA GLY A 53 85.91 -141.60 -33.36
C GLY A 53 85.35 -140.32 -32.72
N ARG A 54 85.53 -140.13 -31.40
CA ARG A 54 85.08 -138.90 -30.71
C ARG A 54 85.82 -137.64 -31.18
N VAL A 55 87.12 -137.74 -31.44
CA VAL A 55 87.89 -136.61 -31.97
C VAL A 55 87.41 -136.26 -33.37
N GLU A 56 87.14 -137.25 -34.21
CA GLU A 56 86.58 -137.04 -35.54
C GLU A 56 85.20 -136.36 -35.47
N GLU A 57 84.33 -136.75 -34.54
CA GLU A 57 83.03 -136.09 -34.31
C GLU A 57 83.18 -134.61 -33.90
N VAL A 58 84.04 -134.31 -32.92
CA VAL A 58 84.28 -132.93 -32.47
C VAL A 58 84.92 -132.08 -33.58
N VAL A 59 85.80 -132.67 -34.38
CA VAL A 59 86.38 -132.00 -35.54
C VAL A 59 85.32 -131.72 -36.60
N GLN A 60 84.42 -132.67 -36.88
CA GLN A 60 83.31 -132.46 -37.81
C GLN A 60 82.33 -131.40 -37.30
N GLU A 61 82.02 -131.38 -36.00
CA GLU A 61 81.17 -130.35 -35.38
C GLU A 61 81.81 -128.97 -35.45
N ASN A 62 83.10 -128.85 -35.11
CA ASN A 62 83.83 -127.58 -35.25
C ASN A 62 83.87 -127.11 -36.70
N GLN A 63 84.09 -128.03 -37.65
CA GLN A 63 84.05 -127.71 -39.07
C GLN A 63 82.67 -127.20 -39.49
N LYS A 64 81.58 -127.81 -39.00
CA LYS A 64 80.21 -127.32 -39.24
C LYS A 64 79.98 -125.95 -38.63
N LEU A 65 80.30 -125.72 -37.36
CA LEU A 65 80.14 -124.42 -36.70
C LEU A 65 80.96 -123.31 -37.38
N HIS A 66 82.18 -123.61 -37.83
CA HIS A 66 82.97 -122.66 -38.62
C HIS A 66 82.39 -122.41 -40.01
N GLN A 67 81.80 -123.42 -40.65
CA GLN A 67 81.08 -123.22 -41.92
C GLN A 67 79.82 -122.39 -41.69
N ASP A 68 79.07 -122.65 -40.63
CA ASP A 68 77.87 -121.91 -40.26
C ASP A 68 78.21 -120.46 -39.91
N LEU A 69 79.28 -120.20 -39.14
CA LEU A 69 79.78 -118.84 -38.87
C LEU A 69 80.27 -118.11 -40.13
N LYS A 70 80.86 -118.84 -41.08
CA LYS A 70 81.24 -118.28 -42.39
C LYS A 70 80.01 -117.97 -43.25
N GLN A 71 78.97 -118.79 -43.17
CA GLN A 71 77.70 -118.59 -43.90
C GLN A 71 76.83 -117.50 -43.25
N THR A 72 76.78 -117.43 -41.92
CA THR A 72 76.06 -116.41 -41.14
C THR A 72 76.85 -115.13 -40.93
N GLY A 73 78.04 -115.02 -41.54
CA GLY A 73 78.97 -113.88 -41.53
C GLY A 73 78.59 -112.75 -40.57
N GLY A 74 79.22 -112.71 -39.38
CA GLY A 74 78.93 -111.70 -38.36
C GLY A 74 78.77 -110.30 -38.94
N VAL A 75 77.70 -109.61 -38.54
CA VAL A 75 77.16 -108.33 -39.10
C VAL A 75 77.93 -107.87 -40.34
N ASN A 76 77.35 -108.17 -41.50
CA ASN A 76 77.93 -107.81 -42.78
C ASN A 76 78.33 -106.32 -42.75
N HIS A 77 79.56 -105.97 -43.13
CA HIS A 77 80.06 -104.58 -43.05
C HIS A 77 79.13 -103.57 -43.76
N LYS A 78 78.32 -104.03 -44.72
CA LYS A 78 77.25 -103.26 -45.36
C LYS A 78 76.10 -102.90 -44.39
N GLU A 79 75.64 -103.84 -43.58
CA GLU A 79 74.59 -103.63 -42.56
C GLU A 79 75.06 -102.69 -41.45
N TRP A 80 76.32 -102.83 -41.01
CA TRP A 80 76.92 -101.89 -40.05
C TRP A 80 76.97 -100.47 -40.60
N ARG A 81 77.39 -100.30 -41.87
CA ARG A 81 77.37 -98.98 -42.54
C ARG A 81 75.94 -98.43 -42.66
N GLN A 82 74.97 -99.26 -43.03
CA GLN A 82 73.56 -98.85 -43.11
C GLN A 82 73.02 -98.40 -41.74
N LEU A 83 73.34 -99.12 -40.67
CA LEU A 83 72.95 -98.74 -39.31
C LEU A 83 73.61 -97.41 -38.88
N GLN A 84 74.89 -97.22 -39.22
CA GLN A 84 75.60 -95.98 -38.97
C GLN A 84 74.99 -94.79 -39.73
N ASP A 85 74.64 -94.98 -41.01
CA ASP A 85 73.97 -93.97 -41.83
C ASP A 85 72.57 -93.66 -41.29
N GLN A 86 71.81 -94.67 -40.86
CA GLN A 86 70.51 -94.49 -40.19
C GLN A 86 70.64 -93.72 -38.88
N ALA A 87 71.59 -94.07 -38.02
CA ALA A 87 71.82 -93.34 -36.77
C ALA A 87 72.18 -91.86 -37.04
N ARG A 88 73.00 -91.61 -38.07
CA ARG A 88 73.31 -90.26 -38.51
C ARG A 88 72.06 -89.52 -39.01
N LEU A 89 71.22 -90.16 -39.82
CA LEU A 89 69.96 -89.57 -40.29
C LEU A 89 69.02 -89.25 -39.12
N VAL A 90 68.85 -90.16 -38.17
CA VAL A 90 68.03 -89.93 -36.96
C VAL A 90 68.57 -88.77 -36.13
N LEU A 91 69.90 -88.62 -35.99
CA LEU A 91 70.49 -87.46 -35.32
C LEU A 91 70.23 -86.16 -36.09
N GLN A 92 70.30 -86.18 -37.41
CA GLN A 92 69.97 -85.02 -38.26
C GLN A 92 68.48 -84.67 -38.16
N GLU A 93 67.59 -85.67 -38.17
CA GLU A 93 66.14 -85.48 -37.99
C GLU A 93 65.84 -84.92 -36.60
N ASN A 94 66.44 -85.45 -35.54
CA ASN A 94 66.28 -84.92 -34.19
C ASN A 94 66.77 -83.47 -34.09
N GLN A 95 67.88 -83.12 -34.73
CA GLN A 95 68.39 -81.75 -34.78
C GLN A 95 67.40 -80.82 -35.50
N LEU A 96 66.88 -81.23 -36.66
CA LEU A 96 65.87 -80.45 -37.39
C LEU A 96 64.56 -80.30 -36.58
N LEU A 97 64.15 -81.33 -35.83
CA LEU A 97 62.99 -81.26 -34.95
C LEU A 97 63.20 -80.27 -33.79
N ILE A 98 64.40 -80.24 -33.19
CA ILE A 98 64.76 -79.26 -32.17
C ILE A 98 64.71 -77.85 -32.75
N GLU A 99 65.34 -77.61 -33.90
CA GLU A 99 65.31 -76.32 -34.58
C GLU A 99 63.88 -75.90 -34.93
N GLN A 100 63.04 -76.83 -35.37
CA GLN A 100 61.64 -76.55 -35.65
C GLN A 100 60.85 -76.20 -34.38
N LEU A 101 61.09 -76.88 -33.26
CA LEU A 101 60.49 -76.54 -31.97
C LEU A 101 60.95 -75.16 -31.47
N GLU A 102 62.22 -74.82 -31.64
CA GLU A 102 62.76 -73.51 -31.28
C GLU A 102 62.11 -72.40 -32.10
N VAL A 103 61.98 -72.57 -33.43
CA VAL A 103 61.28 -71.62 -34.31
C VAL A 103 59.81 -71.47 -33.93
N GLN A 104 59.12 -72.56 -33.59
CA GLN A 104 57.72 -72.46 -33.11
C GLN A 104 57.64 -71.73 -31.77
N HIS A 105 58.58 -71.97 -30.88
CA HIS A 105 58.63 -71.32 -29.57
C HIS A 105 58.96 -69.83 -29.67
N THR A 106 59.90 -69.42 -30.53
CA THR A 106 60.18 -67.99 -30.78
C THR A 106 58.98 -67.31 -31.43
N LYS A 107 58.35 -67.95 -32.44
CA LYS A 107 57.13 -67.43 -33.08
C LYS A 107 55.98 -67.26 -32.08
N ALA A 108 55.78 -68.21 -31.18
CA ALA A 108 54.77 -68.14 -30.12
C ALA A 108 55.07 -67.04 -29.09
N LYS A 109 56.34 -66.87 -28.71
CA LYS A 109 56.78 -65.78 -27.82
C LYS A 109 56.59 -64.41 -28.46
N GLU A 110 56.94 -64.25 -29.73
CA GLU A 110 56.76 -63.02 -30.48
C GLU A 110 55.29 -62.68 -30.68
N SER A 111 54.44 -63.67 -31.02
CA SER A 111 53.00 -63.44 -31.14
C SER A 111 52.39 -63.07 -29.79
N HIS A 112 52.77 -63.75 -28.71
CA HIS A 112 52.33 -63.39 -27.36
C HIS A 112 52.77 -61.97 -26.98
N GLY A 113 54.03 -61.59 -27.26
CA GLY A 113 54.53 -60.24 -27.04
C GLY A 113 53.72 -59.18 -27.82
N ARG A 114 53.40 -59.44 -29.09
CA ARG A 114 52.52 -58.58 -29.89
C ARG A 114 51.15 -58.41 -29.23
N HIS A 115 50.51 -59.51 -28.84
CA HIS A 115 49.21 -59.46 -28.16
C HIS A 115 49.28 -58.70 -26.82
N LEU A 116 50.33 -58.88 -26.02
CA LEU A 116 50.50 -58.12 -24.77
C LEU A 116 50.60 -56.61 -25.02
N THR A 117 51.33 -56.20 -26.07
CA THR A 117 51.42 -54.77 -26.42
C THR A 117 50.09 -54.22 -26.94
N GLU A 118 49.32 -55.01 -27.70
CA GLU A 118 47.98 -54.63 -28.17
C GLU A 118 47.00 -54.52 -27.00
N VAL A 119 46.96 -55.51 -26.11
CA VAL A 119 46.15 -55.48 -24.89
C VAL A 119 46.51 -54.27 -24.02
N SER A 120 47.79 -53.94 -23.90
CA SER A 120 48.24 -52.75 -23.16
C SER A 120 47.78 -51.44 -23.81
N LYS A 121 47.79 -51.35 -25.15
CA LYS A 121 47.26 -50.19 -25.89
C LYS A 121 45.75 -50.06 -25.71
N LEU A 122 45.02 -51.16 -25.86
CA LEU A 122 43.57 -51.19 -25.68
C LEU A 122 43.19 -50.86 -24.24
N CYS A 123 43.89 -51.39 -23.24
CA CYS A 123 43.65 -51.07 -21.83
C CYS A 123 43.84 -49.58 -21.54
N LYS A 124 44.86 -48.92 -22.11
CA LYS A 124 45.04 -47.47 -22.00
C LYS A 124 43.89 -46.69 -22.64
N GLN A 125 43.43 -47.10 -23.82
CA GLN A 125 42.28 -46.49 -24.48
C GLN A 125 41.00 -46.66 -23.67
N LEU A 126 40.80 -47.84 -23.08
CA LEU A 126 39.64 -48.15 -22.23
C LEU A 126 39.63 -47.27 -20.98
N MET A 127 40.78 -47.08 -20.32
CA MET A 127 40.90 -46.18 -19.16
C MET A 127 40.59 -44.71 -19.52
N LEU A 128 41.03 -44.23 -20.69
CA LEU A 128 40.72 -42.86 -21.13
C LEU A 128 39.23 -42.68 -21.42
N LEU A 129 38.61 -43.64 -22.12
CA LEU A 129 37.18 -43.62 -22.41
C LEU A 129 36.33 -43.74 -21.14
N GLU A 130 36.76 -44.54 -20.15
CA GLU A 130 36.10 -44.62 -18.85
C GLU A 130 36.18 -43.29 -18.09
N ALA A 131 37.32 -42.60 -18.13
CA ALA A 131 37.46 -41.28 -17.51
C ALA A 131 36.60 -40.21 -18.21
N GLU A 132 36.56 -40.21 -19.54
CA GLU A 132 35.69 -39.31 -20.32
C GLU A 132 34.21 -39.59 -20.05
N LYS A 133 33.81 -40.87 -19.99
CA LYS A 133 32.46 -41.28 -19.62
C LYS A 133 32.09 -40.73 -18.24
N GLN A 134 32.93 -40.93 -17.22
CA GLN A 134 32.68 -40.43 -15.87
C GLN A 134 32.56 -38.91 -15.82
N LYS A 135 33.39 -38.19 -16.59
CA LYS A 135 33.31 -36.73 -16.72
C LYS A 135 31.97 -36.30 -17.31
N LEU A 136 31.54 -36.91 -18.41
CA LEU A 136 30.28 -36.61 -19.07
C LEU A 136 29.07 -36.97 -18.20
N GLU A 137 29.12 -38.07 -17.45
CA GLU A 137 28.10 -38.44 -16.45
C GLU A 137 27.99 -37.36 -15.36
N GLY A 138 29.11 -36.84 -14.86
CA GLY A 138 29.13 -35.73 -13.91
C GLY A 138 28.49 -34.45 -14.46
N GLU A 139 28.84 -34.04 -15.68
CA GLU A 139 28.25 -32.89 -16.37
C GLU A 139 26.73 -33.07 -16.60
N LEU A 140 26.31 -34.28 -16.98
CA LEU A 140 24.89 -34.62 -17.13
C LEU A 140 24.12 -34.50 -15.81
N GLU A 141 24.70 -34.90 -14.69
CA GLU A 141 24.06 -34.74 -13.39
C GLU A 141 23.98 -33.28 -12.96
N VAL A 142 25.00 -32.46 -13.23
CA VAL A 142 24.97 -31.02 -12.95
C VAL A 142 23.84 -30.35 -13.73
N THR A 143 23.76 -30.59 -15.04
CA THR A 143 22.69 -30.04 -15.89
C THR A 143 21.30 -30.51 -15.46
N ARG A 144 21.15 -31.76 -15.01
CA ARG A 144 19.89 -32.26 -14.42
C ARG A 144 19.51 -31.52 -13.14
N ARG A 145 20.48 -31.22 -12.27
CA ARG A 145 20.24 -30.44 -11.04
C ARG A 145 19.80 -29.02 -11.38
N GLU A 146 20.49 -28.35 -12.32
CA GLU A 146 20.14 -27.00 -12.80
C GLU A 146 18.75 -26.95 -13.46
N LEU A 147 18.40 -27.97 -14.25
CA LEU A 147 17.06 -28.06 -14.82
C LEU A 147 16.01 -28.18 -13.72
N HIS A 148 16.27 -28.99 -12.68
CA HIS A 148 15.34 -29.13 -11.57
C HIS A 148 15.17 -27.83 -10.79
N THR A 149 16.26 -27.10 -10.50
CA THR A 149 16.17 -25.79 -9.84
C THR A 149 15.37 -24.81 -10.68
N LEU A 150 15.64 -24.72 -11.99
CA LEU A 150 14.89 -23.84 -12.90
C LEU A 150 13.41 -24.22 -12.98
N GLN A 151 13.07 -25.51 -12.98
CA GLN A 151 11.69 -25.98 -12.91
C GLN A 151 11.01 -25.55 -11.61
N THR A 152 11.69 -25.66 -10.46
CA THR A 152 11.13 -25.20 -9.19
C THR A 152 10.93 -23.69 -9.14
N GLU A 153 11.88 -22.91 -9.66
CA GLU A 153 11.77 -21.45 -9.78
C GLU A 153 10.63 -21.05 -10.72
N HIS A 154 10.48 -21.75 -11.85
CA HIS A 154 9.37 -21.52 -12.77
C HIS A 154 8.02 -21.79 -12.11
N LEU A 155 7.88 -22.89 -11.38
CA LEU A 155 6.65 -23.21 -10.65
C LEU A 155 6.37 -22.17 -9.56
N GLN A 156 7.39 -21.73 -8.83
CA GLN A 156 7.24 -20.66 -7.84
C GLN A 156 6.79 -19.34 -8.48
N ALA A 157 7.42 -18.94 -9.59
CA ALA A 157 7.03 -17.76 -10.34
C ALA A 157 5.59 -17.88 -10.86
N ARG A 158 5.20 -19.05 -11.38
CA ARG A 158 3.84 -19.31 -11.84
C ARG A 158 2.82 -19.20 -10.70
N CYS A 159 3.08 -19.84 -9.56
CA CYS A 159 2.22 -19.70 -8.38
C CYS A 159 2.16 -18.25 -7.88
N SER A 160 3.27 -17.50 -7.94
CA SER A 160 3.28 -16.08 -7.57
C SER A 160 2.40 -15.23 -8.50
N LEU A 161 2.40 -15.55 -9.80
CA LEU A 161 1.57 -14.89 -10.81
C LEU A 161 0.10 -15.30 -10.68
N GLU A 162 -0.19 -16.57 -10.42
CA GLU A 162 -1.55 -17.07 -10.14
C GLU A 162 -2.15 -16.40 -8.90
N ASN A 163 -1.33 -16.10 -7.89
CA ASN A 163 -1.75 -15.38 -6.68
C ASN A 163 -1.74 -13.86 -6.83
N ALA A 164 -1.17 -13.32 -7.92
CA ALA A 164 -1.19 -11.90 -8.17
C ALA A 164 -2.58 -11.47 -8.66
N VAL A 165 -3.08 -10.37 -8.10
CA VAL A 165 -4.34 -9.77 -8.57
C VAL A 165 -4.14 -9.34 -10.01
N SER A 166 -5.11 -9.69 -10.87
CA SER A 166 -5.02 -9.38 -12.29
C SER A 166 -4.98 -7.86 -12.49
N TRP A 167 -4.28 -7.42 -13.54
CA TRP A 167 -4.23 -5.99 -13.87
C TRP A 167 -5.63 -5.40 -14.09
N ASP A 168 -6.55 -6.20 -14.66
CA ASP A 168 -7.94 -5.81 -14.88
C ASP A 168 -8.70 -5.59 -13.55
N GLU A 169 -8.50 -6.44 -12.54
CA GLU A 169 -9.09 -6.25 -11.21
C GLU A 169 -8.51 -5.01 -10.52
N HIS A 170 -7.19 -4.83 -10.57
CA HIS A 170 -6.55 -3.62 -10.06
C HIS A 170 -7.08 -2.36 -10.75
N HIS A 171 -7.20 -2.38 -12.08
CA HIS A 171 -7.73 -1.29 -12.86
C HIS A 171 -9.22 -1.03 -12.55
N ALA A 172 -10.02 -2.08 -12.37
CA ALA A 172 -11.42 -1.96 -11.98
C ALA A 172 -11.58 -1.31 -10.60
N ILE A 173 -10.77 -1.72 -9.62
CA ILE A 173 -10.77 -1.12 -8.28
C ILE A 173 -10.30 0.34 -8.34
N ALA A 174 -9.19 0.63 -9.03
CA ALA A 174 -8.67 1.99 -9.18
C ALA A 174 -9.68 2.91 -9.87
N THR A 175 -10.33 2.46 -10.94
CA THR A 175 -11.37 3.25 -11.62
C THR A 175 -12.62 3.40 -10.78
N LYS A 176 -13.01 2.41 -9.97
CA LYS A 176 -14.11 2.54 -9.01
C LYS A 176 -13.80 3.59 -7.94
N LEU A 177 -12.61 3.54 -7.34
CA LEU A 177 -12.17 4.53 -6.35
C LEU A 177 -12.08 5.93 -6.96
N LYS A 178 -11.56 6.05 -8.18
CA LYS A 178 -11.51 7.31 -8.91
C LYS A 178 -12.92 7.90 -9.15
N ARG A 179 -13.86 7.08 -9.60
CA ARG A 179 -15.27 7.50 -9.77
C ARG A 179 -15.91 7.90 -8.45
N GLN A 180 -15.63 7.20 -7.36
CA GLN A 180 -16.13 7.57 -6.02
C GLN A 180 -15.58 8.92 -5.58
N LEU A 181 -14.28 9.14 -5.75
CA LEU A 181 -13.62 10.41 -5.42
C LEU A 181 -14.20 11.57 -6.25
N GLU A 182 -14.37 11.38 -7.56
CA GLU A 182 -14.97 12.39 -8.44
C GLU A 182 -16.42 12.68 -8.05
N ALA A 183 -17.21 11.66 -7.69
CA ALA A 183 -18.59 11.82 -7.26
C ALA A 183 -18.72 12.54 -5.91
N ASP A 184 -17.80 12.30 -4.98
CA ASP A 184 -17.78 12.99 -3.68
C ASP A 184 -17.28 14.43 -3.83
N SER A 185 -16.24 14.66 -4.65
CA SER A 185 -15.78 16.01 -4.99
C SER A 185 -16.87 16.83 -5.68
N GLY A 186 -17.62 16.23 -6.61
CA GLY A 186 -18.74 16.88 -7.27
C GLY A 186 -19.84 17.27 -6.30
N ARG A 187 -20.20 16.38 -5.36
CA ARG A 187 -21.17 16.67 -4.28
C ARG A 187 -20.70 17.81 -3.38
N GLN A 188 -19.45 17.78 -2.93
CA GLN A 188 -18.87 18.86 -2.13
C GLN A 188 -18.88 20.19 -2.88
N GLN A 189 -18.59 20.18 -4.18
CA GLN A 189 -18.62 21.40 -4.98
C GLN A 189 -20.03 21.96 -5.12
N THR A 190 -21.05 21.11 -5.35
CA THR A 190 -22.45 21.57 -5.36
C THR A 190 -22.89 22.11 -4.00
N GLU A 191 -22.50 21.47 -2.89
CA GLU A 191 -22.81 21.97 -1.54
C GLU A 191 -22.13 23.33 -1.26
N LEU A 192 -20.89 23.51 -1.72
CA LEU A 192 -20.18 24.79 -1.61
C LEU A 192 -20.87 25.88 -2.45
N GLU A 193 -21.29 25.57 -3.67
CA GLU A 193 -22.03 26.50 -4.53
C GLU A 193 -23.37 26.91 -3.91
N ASP A 194 -24.14 25.96 -3.35
CA ASP A 194 -25.39 26.23 -2.66
C ASP A 194 -25.19 27.09 -1.41
N LEU A 195 -24.15 26.80 -0.61
CA LEU A 195 -23.80 27.61 0.56
C LEU A 195 -23.37 29.02 0.15
N GLN A 196 -22.59 29.17 -0.93
CA GLN A 196 -22.23 30.48 -1.47
C GLN A 196 -23.45 31.26 -1.93
N GLN A 197 -24.40 30.62 -2.64
CA GLN A 197 -25.67 31.25 -3.03
C GLN A 197 -26.47 31.69 -1.80
N LYS A 198 -26.51 30.88 -0.75
CA LYS A 198 -27.21 31.25 0.50
C LYS A 198 -26.53 32.40 1.24
N VAL A 199 -25.19 32.44 1.25
CA VAL A 199 -24.44 33.56 1.83
C VAL A 199 -24.71 34.84 1.05
N THR A 200 -24.71 34.80 -0.28
CA THR A 200 -25.00 35.99 -1.09
C THR A 200 -26.42 36.49 -0.92
N SER A 201 -27.43 35.61 -0.84
CA SER A 201 -28.82 36.01 -0.58
C SER A 201 -29.03 36.59 0.82
N LEU A 202 -28.41 36.00 1.84
CA LEU A 202 -28.42 36.58 3.20
C LEU A 202 -27.69 37.93 3.24
N GLN A 203 -26.63 38.09 2.47
CA GLN A 203 -25.90 39.35 2.39
C GLN A 203 -26.73 40.46 1.71
N THR A 204 -27.49 40.13 0.66
CA THR A 204 -28.40 41.10 0.03
C THR A 204 -29.55 41.49 0.95
N GLU A 205 -30.17 40.52 1.64
CA GLU A 205 -31.21 40.78 2.65
C GLU A 205 -30.69 41.64 3.81
N LYS A 206 -29.49 41.33 4.31
CA LYS A 206 -28.82 42.17 5.33
C LYS A 206 -28.66 43.62 4.85
N ASN A 207 -28.23 43.82 3.61
CA ASN A 207 -28.03 45.16 3.06
C ASN A 207 -29.36 45.92 2.89
N SER A 208 -30.44 45.23 2.46
CA SER A 208 -31.77 45.86 2.37
C SER A 208 -32.32 46.22 3.75
N LEU A 209 -32.20 45.33 4.73
CA LEU A 209 -32.63 45.59 6.11
C LEU A 209 -31.83 46.73 6.76
N LEU A 210 -30.53 46.85 6.46
CA LEU A 210 -29.72 47.98 6.89
C LEU A 210 -30.20 49.29 6.27
N LEU A 211 -30.54 49.30 4.98
CA LEU A 211 -31.10 50.46 4.31
C LEU A 211 -32.44 50.87 4.94
N ASP A 212 -33.35 49.93 5.15
CA ASP A 212 -34.64 50.19 5.81
C ASP A 212 -34.46 50.71 7.24
N LYS A 213 -33.54 50.13 8.01
CA LYS A 213 -33.18 50.64 9.34
C LYS A 213 -32.71 52.08 9.27
N THR A 214 -31.86 52.45 8.30
CA THR A 214 -31.39 53.84 8.17
C THR A 214 -32.52 54.79 7.80
N ASN A 215 -33.43 54.40 6.90
CA ASN A 215 -34.59 55.18 6.50
C ASN A 215 -35.54 55.41 7.68
N LEU A 216 -35.92 54.34 8.39
CA LEU A 216 -36.78 54.44 9.57
C LEU A 216 -36.13 55.29 10.69
N THR A 217 -34.81 55.19 10.86
CA THR A 217 -34.08 56.04 11.82
C THR A 217 -34.16 57.52 11.42
N ALA A 218 -34.08 57.83 10.12
CA ALA A 218 -34.26 59.19 9.63
C ALA A 218 -35.69 59.69 9.82
N ASP A 219 -36.70 58.86 9.55
CA ASP A 219 -38.11 59.18 9.76
C ASP A 219 -38.43 59.45 11.23
N ILE A 220 -37.92 58.62 12.15
CA ILE A 220 -38.06 58.86 13.61
C ILE A 220 -37.50 60.23 13.97
N ARG A 221 -36.28 60.57 13.53
CA ARG A 221 -35.67 61.89 13.81
C ARG A 221 -36.50 63.04 13.23
N ASN A 222 -37.03 62.88 12.02
CA ASN A 222 -37.89 63.88 11.39
C ASN A 222 -39.20 64.08 12.16
N LEU A 223 -39.84 62.98 12.59
CA LEU A 223 -41.05 63.01 13.41
C LEU A 223 -40.78 63.61 14.79
N GLU A 224 -39.67 63.27 15.45
CA GLU A 224 -39.23 63.87 16.71
C GLU A 224 -39.00 65.38 16.57
N ALA A 225 -38.31 65.81 15.51
CA ALA A 225 -38.11 67.22 15.20
C ALA A 225 -39.44 67.95 14.95
N GLY A 226 -40.36 67.34 14.19
CA GLY A 226 -41.70 67.87 13.93
C GLY A 226 -42.54 67.97 15.21
N LEU A 227 -42.45 66.97 16.09
CA LEU A 227 -43.11 66.96 17.39
C LEU A 227 -42.57 68.08 18.29
N GLU A 228 -41.25 68.26 18.35
CA GLU A 228 -40.65 69.31 19.18
C GLU A 228 -40.95 70.72 18.64
N ALA A 229 -40.99 70.89 17.31
CA ALA A 229 -41.46 72.11 16.68
C ALA A 229 -42.93 72.42 17.02
N SER A 230 -43.81 71.42 16.94
CA SER A 230 -45.23 71.53 17.34
C SER A 230 -45.37 71.86 18.83
N ARG A 231 -44.61 71.21 19.71
CA ARG A 231 -44.55 71.53 21.14
C ARG A 231 -44.11 72.97 21.37
N HIS A 232 -43.08 73.44 20.68
CA HIS A 232 -42.61 74.83 20.79
C HIS A 232 -43.66 75.84 20.32
N ALA A 233 -44.34 75.56 19.20
CA ALA A 233 -45.46 76.38 18.73
C ALA A 233 -46.63 76.39 19.75
N ASN A 234 -46.93 75.24 20.37
CA ASN A 234 -47.96 75.14 21.41
C ASN A 234 -47.57 75.94 22.67
N ARG A 235 -46.31 75.88 23.13
CA ARG A 235 -45.81 76.73 24.23
C ARG A 235 -46.01 78.23 23.92
N LYS A 236 -45.72 78.69 22.69
CA LYS A 236 -45.96 80.08 22.26
C LYS A 236 -47.45 80.44 22.23
N ALA A 237 -48.29 79.55 21.70
CA ALA A 237 -49.74 79.74 21.67
C ALA A 237 -50.32 79.83 23.08
N GLN A 238 -49.88 78.96 24.00
CA GLN A 238 -50.25 79.01 25.42
C GLN A 238 -49.86 80.33 26.08
N GLN A 239 -48.65 80.85 25.81
CA GLN A 239 -48.25 82.19 26.29
C GLN A 239 -49.17 83.29 25.76
N ARG A 240 -49.56 83.23 24.48
CA ARG A 240 -50.50 84.20 23.88
C ARG A 240 -51.89 84.11 24.49
N ILE A 241 -52.40 82.90 24.72
CA ILE A 241 -53.67 82.66 25.42
C ILE A 241 -53.60 83.26 26.84
N GLY A 242 -52.50 83.06 27.56
CA GLY A 242 -52.30 83.66 28.89
C GLY A 242 -52.40 85.19 28.88
N LEU A 243 -51.73 85.84 27.92
CA LEU A 243 -51.82 87.30 27.75
C LEU A 243 -53.24 87.78 27.42
N LEU A 244 -53.94 87.08 26.52
CA LEU A 244 -55.31 87.42 26.15
C LEU A 244 -56.28 87.22 27.32
N LYS A 245 -56.11 86.17 28.13
CA LYS A 245 -56.89 85.97 29.36
C LYS A 245 -56.72 87.13 30.33
N GLN A 246 -55.47 87.54 30.58
CA GLN A 246 -55.20 88.69 31.44
C GLN A 246 -55.84 89.98 30.90
N GLN A 247 -55.80 90.21 29.58
CA GLN A 247 -56.49 91.35 28.97
C GLN A 247 -58.01 91.30 29.15
N VAL A 248 -58.60 90.10 29.05
CA VAL A 248 -60.03 89.89 29.31
C VAL A 248 -60.33 90.18 30.78
N ASP A 249 -59.55 89.65 31.72
CA ASP A 249 -59.74 89.91 33.15
C ASP A 249 -59.62 91.41 33.47
N ASP A 250 -58.59 92.09 32.95
CA ASP A 250 -58.43 93.55 33.09
C ASP A 250 -59.63 94.33 32.51
N SER A 251 -60.18 93.86 31.40
CA SER A 251 -61.35 94.47 30.76
C SER A 251 -62.62 94.25 31.58
N ILE A 252 -62.80 93.05 32.14
CA ILE A 252 -63.90 92.71 33.05
C ILE A 252 -63.76 93.53 34.33
N GLU A 253 -62.57 93.71 34.89
CA GLU A 253 -62.36 94.59 36.04
C GLU A 253 -62.67 96.06 35.74
N LYS A 254 -62.35 96.55 34.53
CA LYS A 254 -62.74 97.89 34.09
C LYS A 254 -64.26 97.99 33.93
N GLU A 255 -64.89 96.97 33.36
CA GLU A 255 -66.34 96.88 33.21
C GLU A 255 -67.05 96.82 34.57
N MET A 256 -66.55 96.02 35.52
CA MET A 256 -67.03 95.95 36.90
C MET A 256 -66.91 97.32 37.57
N ARG A 257 -65.78 98.01 37.41
CA ARG A 257 -65.61 99.39 37.92
C ARG A 257 -66.64 100.34 37.31
N ALA A 258 -66.86 100.28 35.99
CA ALA A 258 -67.88 101.08 35.31
C ALA A 258 -69.28 100.77 35.83
N HIS A 259 -69.62 99.49 36.03
CA HIS A 259 -70.89 99.05 36.62
C HIS A 259 -71.08 99.59 38.05
N HIS A 260 -70.03 99.57 38.89
CA HIS A 260 -70.10 100.17 40.23
C HIS A 260 -70.31 101.70 40.18
N TYR A 261 -69.68 102.40 39.23
CA TYR A 261 -69.93 103.83 39.01
C TYR A 261 -71.38 104.09 38.59
N LEU A 262 -71.90 103.33 37.62
CA LEU A 262 -73.29 103.39 37.19
C LEU A 262 -74.25 103.10 38.35
N SER A 263 -74.00 102.05 39.13
CA SER A 263 -74.80 101.71 40.31
C SER A 263 -74.79 102.82 41.36
N SER A 264 -73.66 103.48 41.60
CA SER A 264 -73.57 104.64 42.50
C SER A 264 -74.36 105.84 41.98
N ILE A 265 -74.30 106.11 40.67
CA ILE A 265 -75.11 107.15 40.02
C ILE A 265 -76.60 106.79 40.15
N VAL A 266 -76.97 105.53 39.93
CA VAL A 266 -78.32 104.99 40.07
C VAL A 266 -78.84 105.16 41.50
N ALA A 267 -78.06 104.81 42.52
CA ALA A 267 -78.41 105.05 43.92
C ALA A 267 -78.54 106.55 44.24
N LEU A 268 -77.66 107.39 43.70
CA LEU A 268 -77.69 108.84 43.96
C LEU A 268 -78.99 109.48 43.49
N ALA A 269 -79.45 109.18 42.27
CA ALA A 269 -80.73 109.74 41.83
C ALA A 269 -81.96 108.91 42.21
N GLU A 270 -81.82 107.68 42.72
CA GLU A 270 -82.87 107.08 43.55
C GLU A 270 -83.09 107.91 44.82
N LYS A 271 -82.00 108.33 45.48
CA LYS A 271 -82.07 109.25 46.63
C LYS A 271 -82.65 110.61 46.22
N THR A 272 -82.21 111.21 45.11
CA THR A 272 -82.80 112.46 44.60
C THR A 272 -84.29 112.28 44.27
N THR A 273 -84.71 111.13 43.74
CA THR A 273 -86.14 110.87 43.54
C THR A 273 -86.89 110.71 44.85
N GLN A 274 -86.31 110.06 45.87
CA GLN A 274 -86.91 109.98 47.21
C GLN A 274 -87.03 111.36 47.85
N GLU A 275 -86.00 112.21 47.74
CA GLU A 275 -86.05 113.60 48.21
C GLU A 275 -87.13 114.40 47.47
N ARG A 276 -87.25 114.24 46.15
CA ARG A 276 -88.34 114.82 45.35
C ARG A 276 -89.70 114.30 45.82
N ASP A 277 -89.86 113.00 46.03
CA ASP A 277 -91.11 112.39 46.47
C ASP A 277 -91.49 112.84 47.89
N GLN A 278 -90.51 113.01 48.79
CA GLN A 278 -90.70 113.60 50.12
C GLN A 278 -91.16 115.06 50.02
N LEU A 279 -90.56 115.85 49.13
CA LEU A 279 -90.98 117.23 48.88
C LEU A 279 -92.40 117.28 48.30
N VAL A 280 -92.74 116.37 47.39
CA VAL A 280 -94.10 116.23 46.84
C VAL A 280 -95.08 115.88 47.97
N TYR A 281 -94.76 114.91 48.83
CA TYR A 281 -95.59 114.57 49.99
C TYR A 281 -95.80 115.76 50.94
N MET A 282 -94.74 116.51 51.25
CA MET A 282 -94.83 117.74 52.06
C MET A 282 -95.71 118.79 51.37
N ALA A 283 -95.55 119.00 50.06
CA ALA A 283 -96.37 119.92 49.28
C ALA A 283 -97.86 119.51 49.30
N SER A 284 -98.16 118.22 49.16
CA SER A 284 -99.53 117.70 49.27
C SER A 284 -100.13 117.89 50.67
N SER A 285 -99.34 117.73 51.75
CA SER A 285 -99.81 117.98 53.12
C SER A 285 -100.13 119.46 53.37
N LEU A 286 -99.29 120.37 52.89
CA LEU A 286 -99.54 121.82 52.95
C LEU A 286 -100.72 122.24 52.09
N GLU A 287 -100.94 121.60 50.94
CA GLU A 287 -102.11 121.85 50.11
C GLU A 287 -103.40 121.39 50.80
N HIS A 288 -103.38 120.24 51.48
CA HIS A 288 -104.50 119.78 52.28
C HIS A 288 -104.82 120.74 53.44
N ASP A 289 -103.80 121.26 54.13
CA ASP A 289 -103.96 122.27 55.17
C ASP A 289 -104.51 123.59 54.62
N LYS A 290 -104.01 124.05 53.46
CA LYS A 290 -104.57 125.20 52.73
C LYS A 290 -106.04 124.97 52.40
N GLN A 291 -106.39 123.79 51.91
CA GLN A 291 -107.77 123.46 51.57
C GLN A 291 -108.67 123.41 52.82
N GLY A 292 -108.17 122.93 53.96
CA GLY A 292 -108.86 122.98 55.25
C GLY A 292 -109.05 124.40 55.80
N VAL A 293 -108.17 125.35 55.47
CA VAL A 293 -108.36 126.79 55.74
C VAL A 293 -109.40 127.40 54.80
N ILE A 294 -109.37 127.05 53.51
CA ILE A 294 -110.34 127.52 52.52
C ILE A 294 -111.76 127.05 52.84
N SER A 295 -111.96 125.79 53.26
CA SER A 295 -113.27 125.30 53.67
C SER A 295 -113.86 126.10 54.85
N ARG A 296 -113.03 126.49 55.83
CA ARG A 296 -113.47 127.34 56.95
C ARG A 296 -113.87 128.75 56.51
N ILE A 297 -113.10 129.35 55.60
CA ILE A 297 -113.41 130.69 55.04
C ILE A 297 -114.70 130.66 54.22
N VAL A 298 -114.94 129.60 53.44
CA VAL A 298 -116.19 129.44 52.66
C VAL A 298 -117.41 129.33 53.57
N ASP A 299 -117.32 128.57 54.67
CA ASP A 299 -118.41 128.43 55.64
C ASP A 299 -118.72 129.75 56.38
N ASP A 300 -117.69 130.55 56.70
CA ASP A 300 -117.86 131.88 57.29
C ASP A 300 -118.36 132.93 56.28
N THR A 301 -118.03 132.77 54.99
CA THR A 301 -118.51 133.63 53.89
C THR A 301 -120.00 133.39 53.60
N VAL A 302 -120.49 132.15 53.69
CA VAL A 302 -121.93 131.83 53.54
C VAL A 302 -122.77 132.35 54.71
N ARG A 303 -122.19 132.46 55.92
CA ARG A 303 -122.85 133.08 57.08
C ARG A 303 -122.90 134.61 56.99
N LEU A 304 -121.87 135.25 56.41
CA LEU A 304 -121.84 136.70 56.19
C LEU A 304 -122.83 137.16 55.11
N GLY A 305 -123.07 136.33 54.09
CA GLY A 305 -124.06 136.58 53.04
C GLY A 305 -125.52 136.64 53.50
N LYS A 306 -125.88 135.99 54.63
CA LYS A 306 -127.24 136.03 55.20
C LYS A 306 -127.50 137.25 56.11
N LEU A 307 -126.45 137.98 56.51
CA LEU A 307 -126.56 139.17 57.37
C LEU A 307 -126.53 140.50 56.57
N GLN A 308 -126.10 140.45 55.30
CA GLN A 308 -125.95 141.62 54.41
C GLN A 308 -127.19 141.95 53.55
N GLU A 309 -128.36 141.34 53.85
CA GLU A 309 -129.65 141.59 53.18
C GLU A 309 -130.58 142.57 53.96
N LYS A 310 -130.10 143.15 55.07
CA LYS A 310 -130.78 144.27 55.77
C LYS A 310 -129.88 145.50 55.83
N VAL A 311 -130.32 146.55 55.12
CA VAL A 311 -129.85 147.96 55.13
C VAL A 311 -128.76 148.31 54.10
N LYS A 312 -129.27 148.68 52.92
CA LYS A 312 -128.67 149.44 51.79
C LYS A 312 -128.45 150.93 52.14
N VAL A 313 -127.76 151.66 51.22
CA VAL A 313 -127.69 153.14 51.02
C VAL A 313 -126.43 153.77 51.66
N ARG A 314 -125.47 154.46 51.01
CA ARG A 314 -125.48 155.46 49.89
C ARG A 314 -124.05 155.74 49.34
N GLN A 315 -123.97 156.04 48.03
CA GLN A 315 -123.05 156.95 47.27
C GLN A 315 -121.51 156.75 47.34
N ARG A 316 -120.76 156.40 46.28
CA ARG A 316 -120.55 156.92 44.88
C ARG A 316 -119.85 158.28 44.76
N GLN A 317 -118.62 158.25 44.21
CA GLN A 317 -117.99 159.12 43.17
C GLN A 317 -116.54 158.58 42.98
N HIS A 318 -116.06 157.90 41.93
CA HIS A 318 -116.08 157.94 40.44
C HIS A 318 -115.21 159.03 39.77
N HIS A 319 -114.07 158.63 39.19
CA HIS A 319 -113.49 159.05 37.88
C HIS A 319 -112.29 158.15 37.49
N PRO A 320 -111.88 158.03 36.20
CA PRO A 320 -112.25 156.82 35.43
C PRO A 320 -111.18 156.22 34.47
N ASP A 321 -111.63 155.19 33.70
CA ASP A 321 -111.34 154.88 32.27
C ASP A 321 -109.98 154.23 31.86
N THR A 322 -109.85 153.22 30.97
CA THR A 322 -110.74 152.59 29.97
C THR A 322 -110.34 151.12 29.68
N LEU A 323 -111.35 150.35 29.25
CA LEU A 323 -111.51 148.99 28.69
C LEU A 323 -110.44 148.54 27.65
N THR A 324 -110.25 147.26 27.23
CA THR A 324 -111.23 146.39 26.52
C THR A 324 -110.58 145.02 26.10
N LEU A 325 -111.24 143.90 26.42
CA LEU A 325 -111.59 142.68 25.62
C LEU A 325 -110.60 141.63 24.97
N ILE A 326 -110.84 140.35 25.37
CA ILE A 326 -110.99 139.05 24.62
C ILE A 326 -109.71 138.45 23.92
N PRO A 327 -109.65 137.17 23.44
CA PRO A 327 -109.13 135.98 24.15
C PRO A 327 -108.09 135.12 23.35
N ARG A 328 -107.48 134.09 23.96
CA ARG A 328 -107.39 132.70 23.42
C ARG A 328 -106.68 131.71 24.39
N GLN A 329 -107.18 130.48 24.32
CA GLN A 329 -106.65 129.15 24.68
C GLN A 329 -105.14 128.87 24.42
N PRO A 330 -104.57 127.70 24.81
CA PRO A 330 -104.88 126.83 25.97
C PRO A 330 -103.65 126.12 26.64
N SER A 331 -103.91 125.49 27.80
CA SER A 331 -103.43 124.15 28.23
C SER A 331 -101.99 124.00 28.81
N PRO A 332 -101.67 122.90 29.53
CA PRO A 332 -101.30 122.96 30.95
C PRO A 332 -99.98 122.22 31.29
N SER A 333 -99.73 122.06 32.58
CA SER A 333 -99.03 120.93 33.22
C SER A 333 -97.51 121.03 33.46
N PRO A 334 -96.99 120.25 34.45
CA PRO A 334 -95.96 120.71 35.38
C PRO A 334 -94.68 119.84 35.40
N ASP A 335 -93.86 120.13 36.41
CA ASP A 335 -92.99 119.24 37.20
C ASP A 335 -91.51 118.95 36.83
N ASN A 336 -90.80 118.80 37.95
CA ASN A 336 -89.41 118.47 38.25
C ASN A 336 -88.71 117.40 37.37
N HIS A 337 -87.39 117.62 37.20
CA HIS A 337 -86.20 116.72 37.13
C HIS A 337 -86.38 115.21 36.82
N PRO A 338 -85.42 114.50 36.16
CA PRO A 338 -83.98 114.54 36.53
C PRO A 338 -82.91 114.13 35.46
N ARG A 339 -81.63 114.10 35.91
CA ARG A 339 -80.55 113.11 35.65
C ARG A 339 -79.75 113.10 34.31
N ALA A 340 -78.51 113.62 34.42
CA ALA A 340 -77.16 113.01 34.22
C ALA A 340 -76.90 111.91 33.16
N PRO A 341 -75.62 111.55 32.87
CA PRO A 341 -74.43 112.35 32.53
C PRO A 341 -73.63 111.70 31.36
N ASP A 342 -72.49 112.27 30.93
CA ASP A 342 -71.30 111.44 30.74
C ASP A 342 -70.00 112.24 30.77
N ASN A 343 -69.06 111.74 31.56
CA ASN A 343 -67.71 112.26 31.77
C ASN A 343 -66.79 111.04 31.86
N ARG A 344 -65.76 110.94 31.03
CA ARG A 344 -64.49 110.39 31.52
C ARG A 344 -63.25 110.81 30.70
N PRO A 345 -62.09 111.02 31.35
CA PRO A 345 -60.86 111.51 30.74
C PRO A 345 -59.68 110.51 30.79
N ARG A 346 -58.56 110.96 30.20
CA ARG A 346 -57.14 110.86 30.66
C ARG A 346 -56.19 109.80 30.07
N ALA A 347 -54.98 110.32 29.79
CA ALA A 347 -53.69 109.77 29.31
C ALA A 347 -53.00 108.76 30.28
N PRO A 348 -51.69 108.41 30.24
CA PRO A 348 -50.59 108.59 29.26
C PRO A 348 -49.64 107.33 29.07
N ASP A 349 -48.49 107.54 28.40
CA ASP A 349 -47.12 107.08 28.75
C ASP A 349 -46.45 105.77 28.22
N ASN A 350 -45.36 106.00 27.47
CA ASN A 350 -43.96 105.58 27.66
C ASN A 350 -43.49 104.10 27.73
N ARG A 351 -42.59 103.79 26.77
CA ARG A 351 -41.30 103.02 26.85
C ARG A 351 -41.34 101.51 27.14
N PRO A 352 -40.21 100.76 27.03
CA PRO A 352 -39.13 100.74 26.03
C PRO A 352 -38.84 99.30 25.51
N ARG A 353 -38.06 99.17 24.42
CA ARG A 353 -37.43 97.90 23.99
C ARG A 353 -35.94 97.93 24.36
N ALA A 354 -35.48 96.93 25.11
CA ALA A 354 -34.06 96.66 25.43
C ALA A 354 -33.68 95.25 24.90
N PRO A 355 -32.41 94.79 24.97
CA PRO A 355 -31.53 94.56 23.82
C PRO A 355 -31.22 93.06 23.57
N PRO A 356 -30.37 92.72 22.57
CA PRO A 356 -29.91 91.36 22.30
C PRO A 356 -28.55 91.03 22.97
N THR A 357 -28.33 89.76 23.29
CA THR A 357 -27.04 89.14 23.67
C THR A 357 -27.04 87.72 23.08
N THR A 358 -26.29 87.41 21.99
CA THR A 358 -24.85 86.99 21.90
C THR A 358 -24.56 85.81 22.85
N ILE A 359 -24.11 84.61 22.42
CA ILE A 359 -22.75 84.21 21.98
C ILE A 359 -22.81 82.73 21.46
N PRO A 360 -21.90 82.28 20.56
CA PRO A 360 -21.94 80.99 19.87
C PRO A 360 -21.16 79.86 20.57
N GLU A 361 -21.48 78.60 20.23
CA GLU A 361 -20.77 77.38 20.67
C GLU A 361 -19.58 77.01 19.75
N PRO A 362 -18.50 76.38 20.27
CA PRO A 362 -17.35 75.94 19.48
C PRO A 362 -17.51 74.51 18.92
N PRO A 363 -16.75 74.12 17.87
CA PRO A 363 -16.83 72.79 17.27
C PRO A 363 -15.84 71.82 17.93
N ILE A 364 -16.23 70.56 18.11
CA ILE A 364 -15.28 69.47 18.36
C ILE A 364 -15.61 68.30 17.44
N THR A 365 -14.80 68.20 16.39
CA THR A 365 -14.62 67.02 15.55
C THR A 365 -13.58 66.11 16.22
N ILE A 366 -13.87 64.82 16.36
CA ILE A 366 -12.89 63.78 16.73
C ILE A 366 -12.68 62.89 15.50
N PRO A 367 -11.44 62.60 15.06
CA PRO A 367 -11.19 61.67 13.96
C PRO A 367 -11.08 60.22 14.48
N GLU A 368 -11.61 59.26 13.72
CA GLU A 368 -11.43 57.82 13.95
C GLU A 368 -10.05 57.32 13.44
N PRO A 369 -9.45 56.29 14.06
CA PRO A 369 -8.19 55.69 13.61
C PRO A 369 -8.40 54.66 12.48
N PRO A 370 -7.38 54.41 11.64
CA PRO A 370 -7.51 53.47 10.53
C PRO A 370 -7.34 52.02 11.01
N ILE A 371 -8.25 51.14 10.59
CA ILE A 371 -8.09 49.69 10.71
C ILE A 371 -7.73 49.17 9.32
N THR A 372 -6.45 48.89 9.09
CA THR A 372 -6.02 48.04 7.98
C THR A 372 -4.85 47.20 8.46
N ILE A 373 -5.09 45.89 8.59
CA ILE A 373 -4.06 44.88 8.84
C ILE A 373 -3.75 44.24 7.48
N PRO A 374 -2.49 44.17 7.02
CA PRO A 374 -2.15 43.46 5.80
C PRO A 374 -2.00 41.95 6.08
N GLU A 375 -2.54 41.11 5.21
CA GLU A 375 -2.35 39.65 5.25
C GLU A 375 -0.92 39.26 4.84
N PRO A 376 -0.36 38.18 5.41
CA PRO A 376 0.96 37.67 5.02
C PRO A 376 0.89 36.83 3.73
N PRO A 377 1.96 36.81 2.90
CA PRO A 377 1.99 35.98 1.71
C PRO A 377 2.21 34.51 2.10
N ILE A 378 1.31 33.63 1.65
CA ILE A 378 1.50 32.18 1.70
C ILE A 378 2.15 31.79 0.37
N THR A 379 3.47 31.63 0.37
CA THR A 379 4.19 30.96 -0.73
C THR A 379 4.97 29.81 -0.12
N ILE A 380 4.40 28.60 -0.21
CA ILE A 380 5.09 27.37 0.13
C ILE A 380 5.72 26.86 -1.17
N SER A 381 7.04 27.00 -1.29
CA SER A 381 7.80 26.33 -2.35
C SER A 381 7.92 24.84 -2.02
N GLU A 382 7.43 23.98 -2.90
CA GLU A 382 7.65 22.53 -2.83
C GLU A 382 9.14 22.20 -3.02
N PRO A 383 9.72 21.26 -2.26
CA PRO A 383 11.07 20.79 -2.50
C PRO A 383 11.12 19.84 -3.72
N PRO A 384 12.21 19.82 -4.49
CA PRO A 384 12.34 18.91 -5.62
C PRO A 384 12.50 17.46 -5.15
N THR A 385 11.53 16.62 -5.48
CA THR A 385 11.63 15.15 -5.42
C THR A 385 12.39 14.65 -6.64
N THR A 386 13.72 14.62 -6.57
CA THR A 386 14.52 13.83 -7.52
C THR A 386 15.77 13.30 -6.83
N ILE A 387 15.72 12.03 -6.44
CA ILE A 387 16.90 11.24 -6.06
C ILE A 387 17.39 10.58 -7.37
N PRO A 388 18.65 10.79 -7.81
CA PRO A 388 19.17 10.07 -8.96
C PRO A 388 19.52 8.64 -8.56
N GLU A 389 19.02 7.66 -9.32
CA GLU A 389 19.41 6.25 -9.20
C GLU A 389 20.90 6.05 -9.54
N PRO A 390 21.62 5.12 -8.88
CA PRO A 390 22.98 4.78 -9.24
C PRO A 390 23.01 4.00 -10.57
N PRO A 391 24.05 4.20 -11.42
CA PRO A 391 24.15 3.47 -12.67
C PRO A 391 24.43 1.98 -12.39
N THR A 392 23.47 1.14 -12.76
CA THR A 392 23.65 -0.32 -12.77
C THR A 392 24.17 -0.72 -14.14
N THR A 393 25.48 -0.62 -14.33
CA THR A 393 26.15 -1.17 -15.52
C THR A 393 27.24 -2.12 -15.08
N ILE A 394 26.90 -3.41 -14.98
CA ILE A 394 27.88 -4.50 -14.99
C ILE A 394 27.98 -4.96 -16.45
N PRO A 395 29.15 -4.87 -17.10
CA PRO A 395 29.31 -5.42 -18.45
C PRO A 395 29.29 -6.96 -18.38
N PRO A 396 28.64 -7.65 -19.33
CA PRO A 396 28.66 -9.11 -19.37
C PRO A 396 30.07 -9.64 -19.71
N PRO A 397 30.46 -10.81 -19.19
CA PRO A 397 31.74 -11.42 -19.54
C PRO A 397 31.76 -11.79 -21.03
N SER A 398 32.90 -11.53 -21.67
CA SER A 398 33.14 -11.86 -23.07
C SER A 398 32.97 -13.36 -23.32
N HIS A 399 32.00 -13.72 -24.15
CA HIS A 399 31.87 -15.09 -24.65
C HIS A 399 33.04 -15.41 -25.58
N THR A 400 33.96 -16.24 -25.10
CA THR A 400 34.92 -16.96 -25.93
C THR A 400 34.13 -17.97 -26.76
N LEU A 401 33.98 -17.70 -28.06
CA LEU A 401 33.41 -18.61 -29.03
C LEU A 401 34.28 -19.87 -29.13
N ILE A 402 33.76 -21.00 -28.67
CA ILE A 402 34.24 -22.34 -29.03
C ILE A 402 33.49 -22.72 -30.32
N PRO A 403 34.16 -23.10 -31.43
CA PRO A 403 33.47 -23.48 -32.65
C PRO A 403 32.70 -24.79 -32.49
N GLU A 404 31.45 -24.77 -32.93
CA GLU A 404 30.60 -25.93 -33.20
C GLU A 404 31.36 -26.99 -34.01
N ALA A 405 31.39 -28.22 -33.49
CA ALA A 405 31.68 -29.40 -34.27
C ALA A 405 30.37 -29.94 -34.86
N SER A 406 30.36 -30.16 -36.17
CA SER A 406 29.26 -30.73 -36.96
C SER A 406 28.72 -32.05 -36.39
N PRO A 407 27.41 -32.32 -36.54
CA PRO A 407 26.81 -33.58 -36.14
C PRO A 407 26.77 -34.54 -37.32
N ASP A 408 27.76 -35.42 -37.44
CA ASP A 408 27.65 -36.60 -38.30
C ASP A 408 28.45 -37.75 -37.70
N CYS A 409 27.81 -38.50 -36.80
CA CYS A 409 28.17 -39.89 -36.49
C CYS A 409 27.00 -40.54 -35.73
N GLN A 410 25.96 -40.93 -36.47
CA GLN A 410 24.92 -41.80 -35.94
C GLN A 410 25.40 -43.26 -35.94
N SER A 411 25.22 -43.89 -34.78
CA SER A 411 25.00 -45.32 -34.56
C SER A 411 26.05 -46.32 -35.03
N CYS A 412 26.89 -46.77 -34.10
CA CYS A 412 27.29 -48.17 -34.02
C CYS A 412 26.69 -48.73 -32.72
N SER A 413 25.53 -49.38 -32.82
CA SER A 413 24.97 -50.17 -31.72
C SER A 413 25.81 -51.43 -31.56
N TRP A 414 26.52 -51.55 -30.44
CA TRP A 414 27.07 -52.82 -30.01
C TRP A 414 26.01 -53.52 -29.15
N ASP A 415 25.39 -54.56 -29.70
CA ASP A 415 24.59 -55.49 -28.93
C ASP A 415 25.48 -56.23 -27.90
N PRO A 416 25.04 -56.41 -26.65
CA PRO A 416 25.77 -57.23 -25.69
C PRO A 416 25.54 -58.73 -26.00
N LEU A 417 26.63 -59.47 -26.19
CA LEU A 417 26.62 -60.94 -26.29
C LEU A 417 25.94 -61.58 -25.05
N PRO A 418 25.22 -62.70 -25.22
CA PRO A 418 24.46 -63.33 -24.15
C PRO A 418 25.37 -64.01 -23.13
N ARG A 419 25.01 -63.88 -21.84
CA ARG A 419 25.66 -64.58 -20.72
C ARG A 419 25.53 -66.09 -20.89
N LEU A 420 26.68 -66.78 -20.92
CA LEU A 420 26.76 -68.24 -20.76
C LEU A 420 26.45 -68.64 -19.30
N PRO A 421 25.83 -69.81 -19.06
CA PRO A 421 25.52 -70.27 -17.71
C PRO A 421 26.76 -70.83 -17.02
N LEU A 422 27.00 -70.40 -15.79
CA LEU A 422 28.00 -70.97 -14.88
C LEU A 422 27.56 -72.39 -14.50
N LEU A 423 28.28 -73.38 -15.03
CA LEU A 423 28.26 -74.77 -14.59
C LEU A 423 29.32 -74.98 -13.49
N GLY A 424 28.88 -75.60 -12.40
CA GLY A 424 29.74 -76.46 -11.58
C GLY A 424 30.49 -75.80 -10.42
N GLY A 425 29.80 -75.55 -9.32
CA GLY A 425 30.44 -75.55 -8.00
C GLY A 425 30.61 -77.01 -7.56
N VAL A 426 31.86 -77.48 -7.58
CA VAL A 426 32.27 -78.73 -6.94
C VAL A 426 32.62 -78.37 -5.50
N GLU A 427 31.84 -78.86 -4.55
CA GLU A 427 32.21 -78.87 -3.13
C GLU A 427 33.34 -79.88 -2.93
N PHE A 428 34.44 -79.43 -2.33
CA PHE A 428 35.43 -80.30 -1.67
C PHE A 428 35.80 -79.64 -0.33
N GLU A 429 35.50 -80.40 0.73
CA GLU A 429 35.91 -80.36 2.15
C GLU A 429 36.04 -79.03 2.90
#